data_AF-A0A7C3XHC7-F1
#
_entry.id   AF-A0A7C3XHC7-F1
#
_cell.length_a   1.000
_cell.length_b   1.000
_cell.length_c   1.000
_cell.angle_alpha   90.00
_cell.angle_beta   90.00
_cell.angle_gamma   90.00
#
_symmetry.space_group_name_H-M   'P 1'
#
loop_
_entity.id
_entity.type
_entity.pdbx_description
1 polymer ?
#
loop_
_entity_poly.entity_id
_entity_poly.type
_entity_poly.pdbx_seq_one_letter_code
_entity_poly.pdbx_strand_id
1 'polypeptide(L)'
;MSVVVGFTTSDYLMLDADLKKPDEVVEWAKKYAKKYRLGSVLIMKTSDSFQLDLYGNRLYNFSIIFGEHLPWQEIMLHINNALKDKIVDKKFVKMRFQGFITERVSRKNKQIDYPKYLKYIPNGDNEGVFEYLRWRAWYKNVGESLLNSSRGIDSLHVS
;
A
#
# COMPACT_ATOMS: atom_id res chain seq x y z
N MET A 1 14.09 3.37 -13.20
CA MET A 1 14.26 3.22 -11.74
C MET A 1 12.87 3.17 -11.11
N SER A 2 12.59 2.27 -10.17
CA SER A 2 11.31 2.25 -9.42
C SER A 2 11.55 2.99 -8.10
N VAL A 3 10.67 3.90 -7.69
CA VAL A 3 10.80 4.60 -6.40
C VAL A 3 9.98 3.83 -5.38
N VAL A 4 10.66 3.21 -4.45
CA VAL A 4 10.00 2.51 -3.35
C VAL A 4 9.74 3.55 -2.28
N VAL A 5 8.46 3.83 -1.98
CA VAL A 5 8.06 4.76 -0.93
C VAL A 5 7.63 3.91 0.27
N GLY A 6 8.46 3.88 1.31
CA GLY A 6 8.18 3.10 2.52
C GLY A 6 7.23 3.83 3.46
N PHE A 7 6.05 3.28 3.70
CA PHE A 7 5.29 3.56 4.93
C PHE A 7 5.40 2.32 5.80
N THR A 8 6.09 2.44 6.93
CA THR A 8 6.20 1.37 7.91
C THR A 8 5.64 1.85 9.22
N THR A 9 4.70 1.10 9.77
CA THR A 9 4.28 1.26 11.16
C THR A 9 4.55 -0.06 11.87
N SER A 10 4.96 0.04 13.14
CA SER A 10 5.09 -1.11 14.03
C SER A 10 3.73 -1.59 14.56
N ASP A 11 2.69 -0.78 14.35
CA ASP A 11 1.49 -0.75 15.17
C ASP A 11 0.19 -0.86 14.36
N TYR A 12 0.27 -0.81 13.03
CA TYR A 12 -0.88 -0.96 12.14
C TYR A 12 -0.59 -2.01 11.07
N LEU A 13 -1.59 -2.83 10.79
CA LEU A 13 -1.50 -3.85 9.75
C LEU A 13 -1.65 -3.21 8.36
N MET A 14 -0.65 -3.43 7.52
CA MET A 14 -0.70 -3.13 6.09
C MET A 14 -0.19 -4.33 5.29
N LEU A 15 -0.88 -4.65 4.19
CA LEU A 15 -0.62 -5.81 3.34
C LEU A 15 -0.47 -5.39 1.88
N ASP A 16 0.55 -5.92 1.19
CA ASP A 16 0.66 -5.77 -0.27
C ASP A 16 0.06 -7.01 -0.97
N ALA A 17 -1.04 -6.79 -1.69
CA ALA A 17 -1.72 -7.78 -2.48
C ALA A 17 -1.38 -7.60 -3.96
N ASP A 18 -0.31 -8.25 -4.39
CA ASP A 18 0.19 -8.21 -5.77
C ASP A 18 -0.55 -9.21 -6.67
N LEU A 19 -0.75 -8.80 -7.93
CA LEU A 19 -1.32 -9.63 -8.99
C LEU A 19 -2.71 -10.19 -8.67
N LYS A 20 -3.58 -9.35 -8.11
CA LYS A 20 -4.95 -9.72 -7.72
C LYS A 20 -6.02 -9.06 -8.58
N LYS A 21 -7.23 -9.63 -8.53
CA LYS A 21 -8.43 -8.95 -9.05
C LYS A 21 -8.99 -7.97 -8.01
N PRO A 22 -9.59 -6.85 -8.44
CA PRO A 22 -10.22 -5.90 -7.51
C PRO A 22 -11.24 -6.55 -6.57
N ASP A 23 -12.15 -7.36 -7.12
CA ASP A 23 -13.23 -7.98 -6.34
C ASP A 23 -12.71 -9.02 -5.34
N GLU A 24 -11.67 -9.77 -5.72
CA GLU A 24 -10.97 -10.72 -4.84
C GLU A 24 -10.44 -10.01 -3.59
N VAL A 25 -9.74 -8.88 -3.79
CA VAL A 25 -9.14 -8.11 -2.69
C VAL A 25 -10.21 -7.48 -1.81
N VAL A 26 -11.26 -6.90 -2.42
CA VAL A 26 -12.34 -6.24 -1.67
C VAL A 26 -13.14 -7.26 -0.84
N GLU A 27 -13.52 -8.40 -1.42
CA GLU A 27 -14.24 -9.44 -0.67
C GLU A 27 -13.40 -10.03 0.45
N TRP A 28 -12.14 -10.36 0.17
CA TRP A 28 -11.25 -10.93 1.18
C TRP A 28 -11.06 -9.95 2.33
N ALA A 29 -10.69 -8.69 2.04
CA ALA A 29 -10.43 -7.69 3.08
C ALA A 29 -11.66 -7.42 3.94
N LYS A 30 -12.86 -7.35 3.33
CA LYS A 30 -14.12 -7.19 4.06
C LYS A 30 -14.38 -8.35 5.02
N LYS A 31 -14.26 -9.60 4.55
CA LYS A 31 -14.49 -10.81 5.35
C LYS A 31 -13.44 -10.94 6.46
N TYR A 32 -12.19 -10.68 6.12
CA TYR A 32 -11.05 -10.80 7.02
C TYR A 32 -11.10 -9.75 8.15
N ALA A 33 -11.33 -8.47 7.82
CA ALA A 33 -11.45 -7.39 8.81
C ALA A 33 -12.58 -7.65 9.80
N LYS A 34 -13.74 -8.12 9.32
CA LYS A 34 -14.86 -8.48 10.19
C LYS A 34 -14.55 -9.67 11.09
N LYS A 35 -13.92 -10.71 10.54
CA LYS A 35 -13.60 -11.95 11.28
C LYS A 35 -12.63 -11.69 12.43
N TYR A 36 -11.62 -10.86 12.19
CA TYR A 36 -10.54 -10.60 13.16
C TYR A 36 -10.67 -9.25 13.87
N ARG A 37 -11.76 -8.50 13.64
CA ARG A 37 -12.02 -7.17 14.23
C ARG A 37 -10.89 -6.17 13.97
N LEU A 38 -10.41 -6.10 12.73
CA LEU A 38 -9.25 -5.27 12.34
C LEU A 38 -9.63 -3.84 11.96
N GLY A 39 -10.70 -3.31 12.56
CA GLY A 39 -11.21 -1.98 12.23
C GLY A 39 -11.64 -1.85 10.76
N SER A 40 -11.75 -0.60 10.33
CA SER A 40 -12.00 -0.20 8.96
C SER A 40 -10.83 -0.53 8.03
N VAL A 41 -11.12 -0.62 6.73
CA VAL A 41 -10.11 -0.98 5.73
C VAL A 41 -10.07 0.06 4.63
N LEU A 42 -8.86 0.50 4.28
CA LEU A 42 -8.58 1.25 3.07
C LEU A 42 -7.83 0.38 2.07
N ILE A 43 -8.37 0.25 0.86
CA ILE A 43 -7.75 -0.48 -0.25
C ILE A 43 -7.33 0.53 -1.31
N MET A 44 -6.05 0.47 -1.67
CA MET A 44 -5.46 1.33 -2.67
C MET A 44 -4.82 0.52 -3.78
N LYS A 45 -5.07 0.90 -5.03
CA LYS A 45 -4.37 0.33 -6.18
C LYS A 45 -3.03 1.06 -6.32
N THR A 46 -1.93 0.35 -6.15
CA THR A 46 -0.58 0.92 -6.15
C THR A 46 0.03 0.96 -7.54
N SER A 47 -0.27 -0.03 -8.39
CA SER A 47 0.22 -0.06 -9.77
C SER A 47 -0.61 -0.96 -10.68
N ASP A 48 -0.52 -0.68 -11.98
CA ASP A 48 -1.01 -1.58 -13.02
C ASP A 48 -0.03 -2.72 -13.27
N SER A 49 -0.57 -3.93 -13.45
CA SER A 49 0.17 -5.03 -14.05
C SER A 49 -0.33 -5.25 -15.49
N PHE A 50 0.57 -5.66 -16.38
CA PHE A 50 0.21 -6.18 -17.70
C PHE A 50 -0.14 -7.67 -17.66
N GLN A 51 -0.05 -8.29 -16.48
CA GLN A 51 -0.36 -9.70 -16.31
C GLN A 51 -1.86 -9.93 -16.33
N LEU A 52 -2.23 -11.02 -17.00
CA LEU A 52 -3.59 -11.52 -17.09
C LEU A 52 -3.69 -12.83 -16.31
N ASP A 53 -4.87 -13.13 -15.80
CA ASP A 53 -5.18 -14.48 -15.33
C ASP A 53 -5.40 -15.46 -16.52
N LEU A 54 -5.69 -16.72 -16.20
CA LEU A 54 -5.98 -17.77 -17.19
C LEU A 54 -7.22 -17.49 -18.04
N TYR A 55 -8.03 -16.49 -17.68
CA TYR A 55 -9.27 -16.10 -18.34
C TYR A 55 -9.15 -14.74 -19.05
N GLY A 56 -7.95 -14.17 -19.14
CA GLY A 56 -7.71 -12.88 -19.80
C GLY A 56 -8.06 -11.65 -18.95
N ASN A 57 -8.38 -11.81 -17.66
CA ASN A 57 -8.67 -10.69 -16.77
C ASN A 57 -7.37 -10.05 -16.28
N ARG A 58 -7.31 -8.72 -16.32
CA ARG A 58 -6.15 -7.96 -15.85
C ARG A 58 -6.00 -8.03 -14.34
N LEU A 59 -4.76 -8.26 -13.90
CA LEU A 59 -4.37 -8.27 -12.50
C LEU A 59 -3.73 -6.94 -12.12
N TYR A 60 -3.79 -6.60 -10.84
CA TYR A 60 -3.28 -5.33 -10.31
C TYR A 60 -2.59 -5.56 -8.96
N ASN A 61 -1.86 -4.54 -8.54
CA ASN A 61 -1.20 -4.53 -7.23
C ASN A 61 -1.94 -3.57 -6.31
N PHE A 62 -2.17 -4.01 -5.09
CA PHE A 62 -2.93 -3.28 -4.09
C PHE A 62 -2.18 -3.19 -2.77
N SER A 63 -2.47 -2.14 -2.03
CA SER A 63 -2.19 -2.04 -0.60
C SER A 63 -3.50 -2.08 0.17
N ILE A 64 -3.53 -2.83 1.25
CA ILE A 64 -4.66 -2.98 2.15
C ILE A 64 -4.21 -2.48 3.52
N ILE A 65 -4.82 -1.40 4.01
CA ILE A 65 -4.52 -0.75 5.28
C ILE A 65 -5.68 -0.99 6.23
N PHE A 66 -5.40 -1.49 7.42
CA PHE A 66 -6.38 -1.75 8.47
C PHE A 66 -6.34 -0.65 9.52
N GLY A 67 -7.50 -0.36 10.11
CA GLY A 67 -7.69 0.74 11.04
C GLY A 67 -7.28 0.43 12.47
N GLU A 68 -7.33 -0.84 12.88
CA GLU A 68 -7.03 -1.27 14.25
C GLU A 68 -5.54 -1.16 14.58
N HIS A 69 -5.25 -0.65 15.79
CA HIS A 69 -3.92 -0.71 16.41
C HIS A 69 -3.63 -2.13 16.90
N LEU A 70 -2.49 -2.68 16.53
CA LEU A 70 -2.12 -4.06 16.82
C LEU A 70 -0.67 -4.16 17.31
N PRO A 71 -0.39 -5.00 18.31
CA PRO A 71 0.97 -5.33 18.67
C PRO A 71 1.68 -6.06 17.52
N TRP A 72 2.99 -5.87 17.43
CA TRP A 72 3.83 -6.44 16.36
C TRP A 72 3.61 -7.94 16.13
N GLN A 73 3.49 -8.71 17.20
CA GLN A 73 3.30 -10.18 17.14
C GLN A 73 2.00 -10.54 16.42
N GLU A 74 0.94 -9.77 16.63
CA GLU A 74 -0.36 -9.95 15.99
C GLU A 74 -0.31 -9.55 14.52
N ILE A 75 0.38 -8.45 14.19
CA ILE A 75 0.64 -8.07 12.79
C ILE A 75 1.36 -9.21 12.04
N MET A 76 2.38 -9.81 12.65
CA MET A 76 3.10 -10.94 12.06
C MET A 76 2.22 -12.18 11.88
N LEU A 77 1.30 -12.44 12.83
CA LEU A 77 0.30 -13.48 12.70
C LEU A 77 -0.60 -13.22 11.47
N HIS A 78 -1.10 -11.99 11.31
CA HIS A 78 -1.98 -11.65 10.19
C HIS A 78 -1.27 -11.69 8.84
N ILE A 79 0.00 -11.27 8.76
CA ILE A 79 0.81 -11.41 7.54
C ILE A 79 0.95 -12.88 7.15
N ASN A 80 1.22 -13.76 8.11
CA ASN A 80 1.34 -15.20 7.84
C ASN A 80 0.00 -15.82 7.43
N ASN A 81 -1.12 -15.38 8.00
CA ASN A 81 -2.45 -15.81 7.59
C ASN A 81 -2.79 -15.34 6.17
N ALA A 82 -2.50 -14.07 5.85
CA ALA A 82 -2.67 -13.55 4.50
C ALA A 82 -1.81 -14.29 3.46
N LEU A 83 -0.61 -14.77 3.86
CA LEU A 83 0.22 -15.63 3.02
C LEU A 83 -0.44 -17.00 2.78
N LYS A 84 -1.01 -17.62 3.82
CA LYS A 84 -1.75 -18.89 3.70
C LYS A 84 -2.97 -18.75 2.80
N ASP A 85 -3.66 -17.62 2.89
CA ASP A 85 -4.79 -17.25 2.03
C ASP A 85 -4.37 -16.83 0.61
N LYS A 86 -3.05 -16.83 0.33
CA LYS A 86 -2.44 -16.41 -0.95
C LYS A 86 -2.77 -14.98 -1.35
N ILE A 87 -3.11 -14.11 -0.40
CA ILE A 87 -3.37 -12.68 -0.66
C ILE A 87 -2.07 -11.91 -0.81
N VAL A 88 -1.09 -12.20 0.05
CA VAL A 88 0.27 -11.67 -0.06
C VAL A 88 1.23 -12.76 -0.50
N ASP A 89 2.34 -12.38 -1.13
CA ASP A 89 3.35 -13.33 -1.59
C ASP A 89 4.48 -13.57 -0.57
N LYS A 90 5.28 -14.60 -0.79
CA LYS A 90 6.42 -14.91 0.10
C LYS A 90 7.51 -13.83 0.08
N LYS A 91 7.61 -13.03 -0.98
CA LYS A 91 8.62 -11.97 -1.10
C LYS A 91 8.27 -10.80 -0.19
N PHE A 92 7.00 -10.42 -0.13
CA PHE A 92 6.44 -9.44 0.79
C PHE A 92 6.73 -9.83 2.24
N VAL A 93 6.42 -11.06 2.62
CA VAL A 93 6.68 -11.55 3.99
C VAL A 93 8.15 -11.40 4.37
N LYS A 94 9.07 -11.79 3.48
CA LYS A 94 10.51 -11.63 3.71
C LYS A 94 10.95 -10.17 3.86
N MET A 95 10.39 -9.25 3.06
CA MET A 95 10.68 -7.81 3.19
C MET A 95 10.16 -7.25 4.52
N ARG A 96 8.99 -7.70 4.98
CA ARG A 96 8.41 -7.25 6.24
C ARG A 96 9.24 -7.68 7.45
N PHE A 97 9.78 -8.90 7.44
CA PHE A 97 10.74 -9.36 8.47
C PHE A 97 12.03 -8.53 8.53
N GLN A 98 12.35 -7.78 7.47
CA GLN A 98 13.49 -6.85 7.43
C GLN A 98 13.10 -5.42 7.85
N GLY A 99 11.86 -5.18 8.29
CA GLY A 99 11.41 -3.93 8.91
C GLY A 99 10.73 -2.92 8.00
N PHE A 100 10.56 -3.21 6.71
CA PHE A 100 10.03 -2.23 5.74
C PHE A 100 8.76 -2.75 5.06
N ILE A 101 7.62 -2.13 5.34
CA ILE A 101 6.47 -2.16 4.43
C ILE A 101 6.69 -1.04 3.40
N THR A 102 6.50 -1.36 2.14
CA THR A 102 6.84 -0.44 1.04
C THR A 102 5.72 -0.32 0.04
N GLU A 103 5.15 0.87 -0.06
CA GLU A 103 4.35 1.23 -1.22
C GLU A 103 5.28 1.37 -2.44
N ARG A 104 5.21 0.42 -3.36
CA ARG A 104 6.04 0.46 -4.57
C ARG A 104 5.42 1.43 -5.58
N VAL A 105 6.09 2.55 -5.81
CA VAL A 105 5.68 3.56 -6.78
C VAL A 105 6.59 3.49 -8.02
N SER A 106 6.07 3.09 -9.17
CA SER A 106 6.90 2.99 -10.38
C SER A 106 7.25 4.38 -10.92
N ARG A 107 8.55 4.73 -10.97
CA ARG A 107 9.05 5.97 -11.60
C ARG A 107 9.44 5.76 -13.08
N LYS A 108 9.38 4.51 -13.59
CA LYS A 108 9.93 4.17 -14.93
C LYS A 108 9.17 4.78 -16.12
N ASN A 109 7.95 5.32 -15.95
CA ASN A 109 7.14 5.76 -17.08
C ASN A 109 6.95 7.28 -17.22
N LYS A 110 7.60 8.14 -16.43
CA LYS A 110 7.29 9.59 -16.30
C LYS A 110 5.82 9.90 -15.89
N GLN A 111 4.91 8.94 -16.00
CA GLN A 111 3.68 8.79 -15.23
C GLN A 111 3.99 8.02 -13.96
N ILE A 112 4.15 8.76 -12.86
CA ILE A 112 3.88 8.19 -11.54
C ILE A 112 2.36 8.26 -11.40
N ASP A 113 1.67 7.20 -11.85
CA ASP A 113 0.25 7.10 -11.51
C ASP A 113 0.19 6.86 -10.00
N TYR A 114 -0.14 7.93 -9.28
CA TYR A 114 -0.25 7.88 -7.83
C TYR A 114 -1.19 6.74 -7.44
N PRO A 115 -0.90 6.05 -6.34
CA PRO A 115 -1.79 5.06 -5.75
C PRO A 115 -3.23 5.59 -5.69
N LYS A 116 -4.17 4.90 -6.33
CA LYS A 116 -5.57 5.31 -6.50
C LYS A 116 -6.43 4.65 -5.44
N TYR A 117 -7.36 5.40 -4.86
CA TYR A 117 -8.35 4.85 -3.96
C TYR A 117 -9.21 3.84 -4.72
N LEU A 118 -9.21 2.58 -4.26
CA LEU A 118 -10.12 1.57 -4.78
C LEU A 118 -11.39 1.52 -3.93
N LYS A 119 -11.23 1.31 -2.63
CA LYS A 119 -12.37 1.13 -1.72
C LYS A 119 -12.02 1.49 -0.29
N TYR A 120 -12.97 2.09 0.40
CA TYR A 120 -12.99 2.18 1.85
C TYR A 120 -14.12 1.32 2.40
N ILE A 121 -13.84 0.53 3.43
CA ILE A 121 -14.78 -0.38 4.09
C ILE A 121 -14.88 0.07 5.56
N PRO A 122 -15.97 0.72 5.98
CA PRO A 122 -16.15 1.09 7.38
C PRO A 122 -16.41 -0.17 8.21
N ASN A 123 -15.58 -0.41 9.24
CA ASN A 123 -15.67 -1.59 10.10
C ASN A 123 -15.06 -1.36 11.49
N GLY A 124 -15.32 -0.20 12.11
CA GLY A 124 -14.86 0.10 13.48
C GLY A 124 -13.75 1.15 13.49
N ASP A 125 -12.63 0.85 14.13
CA ASP A 125 -11.49 1.76 14.29
C ASP A 125 -10.95 2.23 12.92
N ASN A 126 -10.57 3.49 12.85
CA ASN A 126 -10.07 4.16 11.66
C ASN A 126 -8.64 4.68 11.83
N GLU A 127 -8.02 4.52 12.99
CA GLU A 127 -6.74 5.15 13.32
C GLU A 127 -5.64 4.82 12.30
N GLY A 128 -5.42 3.54 12.00
CA GLY A 128 -4.42 3.11 11.02
C GLY A 128 -4.69 3.64 9.61
N VAL A 129 -5.96 3.75 9.22
CA VAL A 129 -6.36 4.36 7.94
C VAL A 129 -6.04 5.85 7.94
N PHE A 130 -6.36 6.56 9.02
CA PHE A 130 -6.08 7.99 9.13
C PHE A 130 -4.59 8.28 9.22
N GLU A 131 -3.82 7.46 9.92
CA GLU A 131 -2.37 7.61 9.99
C GLU A 131 -1.73 7.44 8.62
N TYR A 132 -2.12 6.40 7.89
CA TYR A 132 -1.66 6.21 6.52
C TYR A 132 -2.02 7.41 5.63
N LEU A 133 -3.25 7.93 5.72
CA LEU A 133 -3.68 9.10 4.95
C LEU A 133 -2.89 10.37 5.32
N ARG A 134 -2.60 10.60 6.61
CA ARG A 134 -1.77 11.71 7.08
C ARG A 134 -0.36 11.61 6.54
N TRP A 135 0.28 10.45 6.67
CA TRP A 135 1.60 10.20 6.11
C TRP A 135 1.62 10.42 4.60
N ARG A 136 0.60 9.93 3.89
CA ARG A 136 0.49 10.09 2.43
C ARG A 136 0.35 11.55 2.02
N ALA A 137 -0.42 12.34 2.77
CA ALA A 137 -0.55 13.78 2.53
C ALA A 137 0.79 14.49 2.76
N TRP A 138 1.48 14.18 3.87
CA TRP A 138 2.81 14.72 4.15
C TRP A 138 3.82 14.36 3.05
N TYR A 139 3.86 13.10 2.61
CA TYR A 139 4.78 12.64 1.57
C TYR A 139 4.56 13.38 0.25
N LYS A 140 3.30 13.62 -0.14
CA LYS A 140 2.99 14.44 -1.32
C LYS A 140 3.56 15.86 -1.20
N ASN A 141 3.34 16.50 -0.06
CA ASN A 141 3.82 17.86 0.19
C ASN A 141 5.36 17.96 0.17
N VAL A 142 6.06 16.98 0.76
CA VAL A 142 7.53 16.93 0.72
C VAL A 142 8.04 16.66 -0.69
N GLY A 143 7.41 15.76 -1.44
CA GLY A 143 7.76 15.48 -2.82
C GLY A 143 7.62 16.72 -3.72
N GLU A 144 6.54 17.49 -3.55
CA GLU A 144 6.33 18.75 -4.26
C GLU A 144 7.37 19.82 -3.88
N SER A 145 7.69 19.95 -2.59
CA SER A 145 8.73 20.86 -2.09
C SER A 145 10.10 20.56 -2.71
N LEU A 146 10.51 19.28 -2.73
CA LEU A 146 11.79 18.84 -3.31
C LEU A 146 11.85 19.04 -4.84
N LEU A 147 10.72 18.90 -5.54
CA LEU A 147 10.62 19.18 -6.97
C LEU A 147 10.71 20.69 -7.28
N ASN A 148 10.17 21.53 -6.40
CA ASN A 148 10.25 22.98 -6.54
C ASN A 148 11.63 23.52 -6.17
N SER A 149 12.30 22.96 -5.15
CA SER A 149 13.67 23.35 -4.80
C SER A 149 14.70 22.93 -5.85
N SER A 150 14.49 21.78 -6.51
CA SER A 150 15.36 21.34 -7.62
C SER A 150 15.19 22.19 -8.88
N ARG A 151 13.98 22.69 -9.15
CA ARG A 151 13.73 23.68 -10.23
C ARG A 151 14.34 25.06 -9.95
N GLY A 152 14.52 25.44 -8.69
CA GLY A 152 15.19 26.68 -8.29
C GLY A 152 16.71 26.65 -8.44
N ILE A 153 17.32 25.46 -8.54
CA ILE A 153 18.77 25.30 -8.78
C ILE A 153 19.09 25.44 -10.27
N ASP A 154 18.21 25.01 -11.16
CA ASP A 154 18.41 25.12 -12.62
C ASP A 154 18.34 26.57 -13.13
N SER A 155 17.80 27.52 -12.35
CA SER A 155 17.75 28.95 -12.70
C SER A 155 19.00 29.76 -12.31
N LEU A 156 20.01 29.13 -11.69
CA LEU A 156 21.23 29.83 -11.22
C LEU A 156 22.48 29.61 -12.11
N HIS A 157 22.35 28.95 -13.25
CA HIS A 157 23.44 28.72 -14.20
C HIS A 157 23.10 29.08 -15.65
N VAL A 158 22.48 30.26 -15.84
CA VAL A 158 22.52 30.97 -17.13
C VAL A 158 22.71 32.46 -16.87
N SER A 159 23.96 32.86 -16.68
CA SER A 159 24.43 34.25 -16.77
C SER A 159 25.91 34.26 -17.07
#